data_AF-A0A7J9SZ47-F1
#
_entry.id   AF-A0A7J9SZ47-F1
#
_cell.length_a   1.000
_cell.length_b   1.000
_cell.length_c   1.000
_cell.angle_alpha   90.00
_cell.angle_beta   90.00
_cell.angle_gamma   90.00
#
_symmetry.space_group_name_H-M   'P 1'
#
loop_
_entity.id
_entity.type
_entity.pdbx_description
1 polymer ?
#
loop_
_entity_poly.entity_id
_entity_poly.type
_entity_poly.pdbx_seq_one_letter_code
_entity_poly.pdbx_strand_id
1 'polypeptide(L)'
;MISAKSGEVKKYKRKCVVLNVLEAKAWRNVSVLDSKTKEKYFFGKVKQAPPEINVGDELYIGYEELPYDLPDGSSKIVLMSLDGLLLDWAMITPH
;
A
#
# COMPACT_ATOMS: atom_id res chain seq x y z
N MET A 1 -37.90 1.43 1.81
CA MET A 1 -36.59 1.90 1.30
C MET A 1 -35.79 2.39 2.49
N ILE A 2 -34.77 1.65 2.92
CA ILE A 2 -33.76 2.17 3.85
C ILE A 2 -32.42 2.06 3.12
N SER A 3 -31.84 3.23 2.90
CA SER A 3 -30.60 3.50 2.21
C SER A 3 -29.43 3.04 3.08
N ALA A 4 -28.71 2.01 2.64
CA ALA A 4 -27.31 1.82 3.03
C ALA A 4 -26.49 2.43 1.90
N LYS A 5 -25.97 3.65 2.10
CA LYS A 5 -24.88 4.18 1.28
C LYS A 5 -23.67 3.28 1.54
N SER A 6 -23.44 2.31 0.66
CA SER A 6 -22.25 1.47 0.63
C SER A 6 -21.02 2.37 0.60
N GLY A 7 -20.15 2.20 1.60
CA GLY A 7 -19.08 3.13 1.94
C GLY A 7 -18.25 3.56 0.73
N GLU A 8 -18.15 4.88 0.54
CA GLU A 8 -17.12 5.44 -0.31
C GLU A 8 -15.78 5.09 0.32
N VAL A 9 -15.09 4.11 -0.27
CA VAL A 9 -13.69 3.82 0.04
C VAL A 9 -12.93 5.13 -0.11
N LYS A 10 -12.50 5.73 1.01
CA LYS A 10 -11.67 6.94 1.00
C LYS A 10 -10.29 6.59 0.48
N LYS A 11 -10.14 6.55 -0.84
CA LYS A 11 -8.86 6.36 -1.53
C LYS A 11 -8.04 7.63 -1.40
N TYR A 12 -7.33 7.82 -0.28
CA TYR A 12 -6.32 8.87 -0.20
C TYR A 12 -4.97 8.29 -0.58
N LYS A 13 -4.32 8.91 -1.57
CA LYS A 13 -2.94 8.62 -1.94
C LYS A 13 -2.00 9.49 -1.12
N ARG A 14 -0.94 8.92 -0.56
CA ARG A 14 0.12 9.65 0.15
C ARG A 14 1.47 9.27 -0.41
N LYS A 15 2.39 10.24 -0.44
CA LYS A 15 3.77 9.97 -0.83
C LYS A 15 4.45 9.11 0.23
N CYS A 16 5.24 8.16 -0.23
CA CYS A 16 6.16 7.39 0.61
C CYS A 16 7.54 7.34 -0.04
N VAL A 17 8.55 7.01 0.77
CA VAL A 17 9.93 6.82 0.31
C VAL A 17 10.33 5.38 0.54
N VAL A 18 10.98 4.77 -0.46
CA VAL A 18 11.50 3.41 -0.35
C VAL A 18 12.70 3.38 0.59
N LEU A 19 12.61 2.57 1.65
CA LEU A 19 13.67 2.39 2.65
C LEU A 19 14.55 1.19 2.36
N ASN A 20 13.97 0.11 1.83
CA ASN A 20 14.69 -1.13 1.57
C ASN A 20 14.03 -1.89 0.41
N VAL A 21 14.87 -2.54 -0.39
CA VAL A 21 14.46 -3.44 -1.47
C VAL A 21 15.30 -4.71 -1.35
N LEU A 22 14.65 -5.85 -1.13
CA LEU A 22 15.30 -7.16 -1.17
C LEU A 22 14.72 -7.96 -2.33
N GLU A 23 15.59 -8.39 -3.23
CA GLU A 23 15.17 -9.24 -4.35
C GLU A 23 14.94 -10.68 -3.89
N ALA A 24 13.79 -11.23 -4.26
CA ALA A 24 13.48 -12.65 -4.21
C ALA A 24 13.32 -13.17 -5.64
N LYS A 25 13.15 -14.49 -5.83
CA LYS A 25 13.13 -15.10 -7.19
C LYS A 25 12.17 -14.42 -8.18
N ALA A 26 10.91 -14.26 -7.80
CA ALA A 26 9.86 -13.72 -8.69
C ALA A 26 9.29 -12.37 -8.22
N TRP A 27 9.75 -11.88 -7.08
CA TRP A 27 9.18 -10.73 -6.37
C TRP A 27 10.28 -9.93 -5.69
N ARG A 28 9.96 -8.71 -5.28
CA ARG A 28 10.78 -7.86 -4.41
C ARG A 28 10.03 -7.67 -3.09
N ASN A 29 10.75 -7.76 -1.99
CA ASN A 29 10.28 -7.28 -0.70
C ASN A 29 10.67 -5.80 -0.59
N VAL A 30 9.69 -4.93 -0.45
CA VAL A 30 9.88 -3.48 -0.41
C VAL A 30 9.36 -2.94 0.91
N SER A 31 10.21 -2.23 1.64
CA SER A 31 9.80 -1.45 2.82
C SER A 31 9.75 0.03 2.45
N VAL A 32 8.69 0.72 2.85
CA VAL A 32 8.51 2.16 2.60
C VAL A 32 8.20 2.93 3.88
N LEU A 33 8.46 4.23 3.86
CA LEU A 33 8.11 5.17 4.92
C LEU A 33 7.01 6.11 4.43
N ASP A 34 5.85 6.17 5.10
CA ASP A 34 4.87 7.23 4.86
C ASP A 34 5.49 8.58 5.24
N SER A 35 5.63 9.48 4.26
CA SER A 35 6.26 10.78 4.47
C SER A 35 5.48 11.66 5.47
N LYS A 36 4.17 11.42 5.63
CA LYS A 36 3.26 12.16 6.52
C LYS A 36 3.24 11.58 7.93
N THR A 37 2.96 10.29 8.10
CA THR A 37 2.81 9.67 9.44
C THR A 37 4.13 9.16 10.02
N LYS A 38 5.17 9.02 9.18
CA LYS A 38 6.45 8.39 9.53
C LYS A 38 6.33 6.90 9.90
N GLU A 39 5.20 6.28 9.58
CA GLU A 39 5.01 4.84 9.74
C GLU A 39 5.71 4.07 8.62
N LYS A 40 6.15 2.86 8.94
CA LYS A 40 6.80 1.95 8.00
C LYS A 40 5.83 0.87 7.56
N TYR A 41 5.81 0.61 6.26
CA TYR A 41 4.98 -0.42 5.65
C TYR A 41 5.84 -1.39 4.86
N PHE A 42 5.44 -2.65 4.86
CA PHE A 42 6.14 -3.74 4.20
C PHE A 42 5.26 -4.40 3.14
N PHE A 43 5.83 -4.56 1.95
CA PHE A 43 5.19 -5.16 0.78
C PHE A 43 6.05 -6.33 0.30
N GLY A 44 5.54 -7.55 0.41
CA GLY A 44 6.32 -8.78 0.17
C GLY A 44 6.22 -9.35 -1.24
N LYS A 45 5.34 -8.81 -2.09
CA LYS A 45 5.02 -9.35 -3.42
C LYS A 45 5.04 -8.26 -4.49
N VAL A 46 5.96 -7.32 -4.37
CA VAL A 46 6.17 -6.31 -5.43
C VAL A 46 6.75 -6.99 -6.66
N LYS A 47 6.14 -6.78 -7.83
CA LYS A 47 6.59 -7.40 -9.08
C LYS A 47 8.01 -6.92 -9.45
N GLN A 48 8.80 -7.82 -10.04
CA GLN A 48 10.12 -7.47 -10.60
C GLN A 48 10.04 -6.74 -11.95
N ALA A 49 8.93 -6.89 -12.66
CA ALA A 49 8.70 -6.18 -13.91
C ALA A 49 8.84 -4.66 -13.71
N PRO A 50 9.21 -3.91 -14.77
CA PRO A 50 9.27 -2.45 -14.69
C PRO A 50 8.01 -1.84 -14.06
N PRO A 51 8.16 -0.78 -13.23
CA PRO A 51 9.39 0.00 -13.02
C PRO A 51 10.43 -0.67 -12.11
N GLU A 52 11.70 -0.29 -12.29
CA GLU A 52 12.73 -0.57 -11.29
C GLU A 52 12.46 0.27 -10.03
N ILE A 53 12.70 -0.31 -8.86
CA ILE A 53 12.43 0.34 -7.58
C ILE A 53 13.71 0.25 -6.76
N ASN A 54 14.23 1.41 -6.40
CA ASN A 54 15.47 1.59 -5.66
C ASN A 54 15.22 2.25 -4.31
N VAL A 55 16.18 2.08 -3.39
CA VAL A 55 16.16 2.79 -2.11
C VAL A 55 16.26 4.29 -2.36
N GLY A 56 15.39 5.07 -1.73
CA GLY A 56 15.27 6.52 -1.91
C GLY A 56 14.20 6.94 -2.91
N ASP A 57 13.64 6.02 -3.70
CA ASP A 57 12.60 6.35 -4.67
C ASP A 57 11.32 6.84 -3.96
N GLU A 58 10.66 7.82 -4.59
CA GLU A 58 9.33 8.27 -4.20
C GLU A 58 8.26 7.39 -4.88
N LEU A 59 7.32 6.90 -4.07
CA LEU A 59 6.16 6.14 -4.52
C LEU A 59 4.88 6.68 -3.85
N TYR A 60 3.74 6.06 -4.15
CA TYR A 60 2.49 6.34 -3.45
C TYR A 60 2.01 5.13 -2.66
N ILE A 61 1.52 5.37 -1.44
CA ILE A 61 0.66 4.43 -0.72
C ILE A 61 -0.79 4.92 -0.79
N GLY A 62 -1.72 3.97 -0.88
CA GLY A 62 -3.15 4.22 -0.77
C GLY A 62 -3.76 3.35 0.31
N TYR A 63 -4.84 3.83 0.92
CA TYR A 63 -5.58 3.07 1.93
C TYR A 63 -6.99 2.79 1.42
N GLU A 64 -7.43 1.57 1.64
CA GLU A 64 -8.74 1.07 1.29
C GLU A 64 -9.32 0.41 2.54
N GLU A 65 -10.34 1.04 3.12
CA GLU A 65 -11.13 0.42 4.19
C GLU A 65 -11.87 -0.77 3.59
N LEU A 66 -11.72 -1.94 4.21
CA LEU A 66 -12.45 -3.13 3.79
C LEU A 66 -13.84 -3.13 4.44
N PRO A 67 -14.84 -3.72 3.77
CA PRO A 67 -16.18 -3.84 4.34
C PRO A 67 -16.16 -4.56 5.70
N TYR A 68 -17.06 -4.13 6.58
CA TYR A 68 -17.16 -4.44 8.03
C TYR A 68 -17.19 -5.92 8.44
N ASP A 69 -17.21 -6.87 7.49
CA ASP A 69 -17.35 -8.32 7.76
C ASP A 69 -16.01 -9.05 8.01
N LEU A 70 -14.88 -8.33 8.05
CA LEU A 70 -13.59 -8.90 8.48
C LEU A 70 -13.35 -8.62 9.98
N PRO A 71 -12.88 -9.60 10.76
CA PRO A 71 -12.54 -9.37 12.17
C PRO A 71 -11.48 -8.26 12.28
N ASP A 72 -11.76 -7.30 13.17
CA ASP A 72 -10.86 -6.24 13.65
C ASP A 72 -10.41 -5.18 12.65
N GLY A 73 -11.35 -4.43 12.06
CA GLY A 73 -11.06 -3.10 11.48
C GLY A 73 -9.99 -3.07 10.38
N SER A 74 -9.70 -4.24 9.80
CA SER A 74 -8.57 -4.42 8.91
C SER A 74 -8.68 -3.50 7.69
N SER A 75 -7.61 -2.77 7.42
CA SER A 75 -7.49 -1.88 6.28
C SER A 75 -6.51 -2.47 5.28
N LYS A 76 -6.77 -2.26 4.00
CA LYS A 76 -5.84 -2.63 2.94
C LYS A 76 -4.99 -1.41 2.61
N ILE A 77 -3.68 -1.59 2.65
CA ILE A 77 -2.73 -0.62 2.12
C ILE A 77 -2.21 -1.10 0.77
N VAL A 78 -2.17 -0.20 -0.21
CA VAL A 78 -1.68 -0.47 -1.57
C VAL A 78 -0.43 0.34 -1.85
N LEU A 79 0.55 -0.25 -2.53
CA LEU A 79 1.73 0.44 -3.04
C LEU A 79 1.56 0.70 -4.54
N MET A 80 1.84 1.92 -4.98
CA MET A 80 1.69 2.36 -6.36
C MET A 80 2.92 3.13 -6.81
N SER A 81 3.25 2.98 -8.10
CA SER A 81 4.21 3.86 -8.77
C SER A 81 3.66 5.28 -8.91
N LEU A 82 4.54 6.21 -9.31
CA LEU A 82 4.16 7.60 -9.56
C LEU A 82 3.14 7.74 -10.71
N ASP A 83 3.18 6.83 -11.69
CA ASP A 83 2.22 6.75 -12.79
C ASP A 83 0.88 6.12 -12.37
N GLY A 84 0.74 5.72 -11.10
CA GLY A 84 -0.48 5.15 -10.55
C GLY A 84 -0.64 3.65 -10.79
N LEU A 85 0.37 2.97 -11.32
CA LEU A 85 0.36 1.51 -11.45
C LEU A 85 0.48 0.84 -10.09
N LEU A 86 -0.43 -0.11 -9.80
CA LEU A 86 -0.41 -0.91 -8.58
C LEU A 86 0.77 -1.89 -8.59
N LEU A 87 1.63 -1.78 -7.57
CA LEU A 87 2.84 -2.57 -7.41
C LEU A 87 2.63 -3.78 -6.50
N ASP A 88 1.97 -3.57 -5.36
CA ASP A 88 1.58 -4.61 -4.39
C ASP A 88 0.53 -4.08 -3.40
N TRP A 89 0.06 -4.92 -2.49
CA TRP A 89 -0.80 -4.54 -1.37
C TRP A 89 -0.55 -5.42 -0.15
N ALA A 90 -0.91 -4.91 1.02
CA ALA A 90 -0.85 -5.62 2.29
C ALA A 90 -2.09 -5.33 3.14
N MET A 91 -2.40 -6.24 4.06
CA MET A 91 -3.38 -6.00 5.13
C MET A 91 -2.66 -5.31 6.29
N ILE A 92 -3.26 -4.27 6.83
CA ILE A 92 -2.81 -3.61 8.05
C ILE A 92 -3.96 -3.58 9.04
N THR A 93 -3.64 -3.82 10.30
CA THR A 93 -4.59 -3.59 11.40
C THR A 93 -4.39 -2.16 11.87
N PRO A 94 -5.45 -1.34 11.98
CA PRO A 94 -5.32 -0.04 12.63
C PRO A 94 -4.87 -0.26 14.09
N HIS A 95 -3.84 0.46 14.51
CA HIS A 95 -3.40 0.52 15.90
C HIS A 95 -4.27 1.47 16.71
#